data_AF-A0A7S0HNX2-F1
#
_entry.id   AF-A0A7S0HNX2-F1
#
_cell.length_a   1.000
_cell.length_b   1.000
_cell.length_c   1.000
_cell.angle_alpha   90.00
_cell.angle_beta   90.00
_cell.angle_gamma   90.00
#
_symmetry.space_group_name_H-M   'P 1'
#
loop_
_entity.id
_entity.type
_entity.pdbx_description
1 polymer ?
#
loop_
_entity_poly.entity_id
_entity_poly.type
_entity_poly.pdbx_seq_one_letter_code
_entity_poly.pdbx_strand_id
1 'polypeptide(L)'
;LSETRALLSRMVRVVNIRENVLVTLSVVSDMAYAWEVVDEYTTLMRHRIQHDPFCVLKLRATFLKLVSIIDAPLVRINQANSPDLASVSQHYSAELVAYVRRVLQVIPENMFSILNEIVQLQTHELVELPGKVARAELREWGQLEPRHQLARATHRVSVLTEGVLK
;
A
#
# COMPACT_ATOMS: atom_id res chain seq x y z
N LEU A 1 5.20 11.66 -38.57
CA LEU A 1 4.59 10.70 -39.54
C LEU A 1 4.98 9.24 -39.24
N SER A 2 6.25 8.92 -38.96
CA SER A 2 6.69 7.56 -38.58
C SER A 2 6.06 7.05 -37.28
N GLU A 3 6.02 7.87 -36.23
CA GLU A 3 5.38 7.51 -34.95
C GLU A 3 3.88 7.24 -35.10
N THR A 4 3.19 8.05 -35.90
CA THR A 4 1.75 7.91 -36.18
C THR A 4 1.46 6.58 -36.88
N ARG A 5 2.32 6.17 -37.82
CA ARG A 5 2.24 4.87 -38.51
C ARG A 5 2.52 3.71 -37.55
N ALA A 6 3.46 3.88 -36.62
CA ALA A 6 3.76 2.87 -35.60
C ALA A 6 2.59 2.67 -34.62
N LEU A 7 1.95 3.76 -34.17
CA LEU A 7 0.76 3.73 -33.34
C LEU A 7 -0.42 3.05 -34.05
N LEU A 8 -0.68 3.41 -35.32
CA LEU A 8 -1.69 2.77 -36.15
C LEU A 8 -1.45 1.27 -36.34
N SER A 9 -0.20 0.87 -36.61
CA SER A 9 0.17 -0.55 -36.73
C SER A 9 -0.06 -1.31 -35.42
N ARG A 10 0.21 -0.67 -34.28
CA ARG A 10 -0.02 -1.26 -32.95
C ARG A 10 -1.51 -1.38 -32.65
N MET A 11 -2.32 -0.38 -33.01
CA MET A 11 -3.78 -0.44 -32.90
C MET A 11 -4.37 -1.56 -33.75
N VAL A 12 -3.95 -1.70 -35.02
CA VAL A 12 -4.41 -2.80 -35.89
C VAL A 12 -4.02 -4.17 -35.32
N ARG A 13 -2.83 -4.30 -34.70
CA ARG A 13 -2.44 -5.54 -34.01
C ARG A 13 -3.29 -5.83 -32.78
N VAL A 14 -3.65 -4.82 -31.99
CA VAL A 14 -4.53 -4.97 -30.81
C VAL A 14 -5.96 -5.35 -31.23
N VAL A 15 -6.47 -4.76 -32.32
CA VAL A 15 -7.79 -5.11 -32.87
C VAL A 15 -7.79 -6.53 -33.47
N ASN A 16 -6.67 -6.98 -34.02
CA ASN A 16 -6.53 -8.32 -34.61
C ASN A 16 -6.08 -9.39 -33.59
N ILE A 17 -6.26 -9.15 -32.28
CA ILE A 17 -6.06 -10.19 -31.27
C ILE A 17 -7.16 -11.24 -31.46
N ARG A 18 -6.74 -12.46 -31.78
CA ARG A 18 -7.64 -13.60 -31.94
C ARG A 18 -8.22 -14.02 -30.59
N GLU A 19 -9.45 -14.49 -30.61
CA GLU A 19 -10.18 -14.94 -29.42
C GLU A 19 -9.43 -16.03 -28.64
N ASN A 20 -8.74 -16.94 -29.32
CA ASN A 20 -7.91 -17.96 -28.67
C ASN A 20 -6.77 -17.39 -27.81
N VAL A 21 -6.23 -16.23 -28.19
CA VAL A 21 -5.21 -15.52 -27.39
C VAL A 21 -5.84 -14.90 -26.14
N LEU A 22 -7.06 -14.36 -26.26
CA LEU A 22 -7.81 -13.85 -25.11
C LEU A 22 -8.17 -14.96 -24.12
N VAL A 23 -8.58 -16.13 -24.62
CA VAL A 23 -8.84 -17.32 -23.79
C VAL A 23 -7.57 -17.76 -23.07
N THR A 24 -6.44 -17.86 -23.79
CA THR A 24 -5.15 -18.25 -23.18
C THR A 24 -4.72 -17.23 -22.12
N LEU A 25 -4.87 -15.93 -22.41
CA LEU A 25 -4.55 -14.87 -21.46
C LEU A 25 -5.45 -14.93 -20.23
N SER A 26 -6.75 -15.20 -20.40
CA SER A 26 -7.70 -15.34 -19.29
C SER A 26 -7.32 -16.51 -18.38
N VAL A 27 -6.98 -17.67 -18.95
CA VAL A 27 -6.57 -18.86 -18.18
C VAL A 27 -5.27 -18.61 -17.41
N VAL A 28 -4.25 -18.04 -18.06
CA VAL A 28 -2.96 -17.77 -17.41
C VAL A 28 -3.08 -16.66 -16.37
N SER A 29 -3.93 -15.67 -16.61
CA SER A 29 -4.12 -14.53 -15.70
C SER A 29 -5.10 -14.79 -14.57
N ASP A 30 -5.87 -15.89 -14.56
CA ASP A 30 -6.83 -16.23 -13.50
C ASP A 30 -6.12 -16.24 -12.13
N MET A 31 -4.91 -16.80 -12.05
CA MET A 31 -4.04 -16.82 -10.85
C MET A 31 -4.76 -17.22 -9.56
N ALA A 32 -5.80 -18.07 -9.63
CA ALA A 32 -6.60 -18.40 -8.45
C ALA A 32 -5.79 -19.09 -7.33
N TYR A 33 -4.74 -19.82 -7.69
CA TYR A 33 -3.78 -20.42 -6.75
C TYR A 33 -3.05 -19.38 -5.89
N ALA A 34 -2.99 -18.12 -6.33
CA ALA A 34 -2.31 -17.07 -5.58
C ALA A 34 -2.96 -16.82 -4.22
N TRP A 35 -4.24 -17.16 -4.04
CA TRP A 35 -4.92 -17.05 -2.74
C TRP A 35 -4.24 -17.89 -1.66
N GLU A 36 -3.69 -19.06 -1.99
CA GLU A 36 -3.00 -19.92 -1.02
C GLU A 36 -1.58 -19.42 -0.69
N VAL A 37 -0.93 -18.73 -1.64
CA VAL A 37 0.46 -18.30 -1.51
C VAL A 37 0.58 -16.84 -1.03
N VAL A 38 -0.49 -16.05 -1.12
CA VAL A 38 -0.45 -14.60 -0.82
C VAL A 38 -0.02 -14.31 0.62
N ASP A 39 -0.36 -15.19 1.55
CA ASP A 39 0.01 -15.07 2.97
C ASP A 39 1.54 -15.10 3.16
N GLU A 40 2.29 -15.86 2.37
CA GLU A 40 3.76 -15.88 2.43
C GLU A 40 4.37 -14.51 2.08
N TYR A 41 3.74 -13.79 1.14
CA TYR A 41 4.15 -12.46 0.70
C TYR A 41 3.71 -11.33 1.64
N THR A 42 2.81 -11.60 2.58
CA THR A 42 2.30 -10.59 3.52
C THR A 42 3.44 -9.94 4.31
N THR A 43 4.40 -10.73 4.76
CA THR A 43 5.57 -10.24 5.51
C THR A 43 6.39 -9.25 4.68
N LEU A 44 6.66 -9.59 3.42
CA LEU A 44 7.38 -8.76 2.47
C LEU A 44 6.62 -7.47 2.13
N MET A 45 5.30 -7.55 1.95
CA MET A 45 4.45 -6.38 1.73
C MET A 45 4.50 -5.44 2.93
N ARG A 46 4.35 -5.96 4.15
CA ARG A 46 4.40 -5.18 5.38
C ARG A 46 5.77 -4.52 5.58
N HIS A 47 6.85 -5.26 5.36
CA HIS A 47 8.21 -4.72 5.43
C HIS A 47 8.42 -3.59 4.43
N ARG A 48 7.91 -3.73 3.21
CA ARG A 48 8.04 -2.69 2.19
C ARG A 48 7.24 -1.43 2.52
N ILE A 49 6.03 -1.57 3.08
CA ILE A 49 5.21 -0.46 3.55
C ILE A 49 5.90 0.29 4.72
N GLN A 50 6.62 -0.43 5.59
CA GLN A 50 7.39 0.18 6.69
C GLN A 50 8.46 1.15 6.19
N HIS A 51 9.14 0.79 5.10
CA HIS A 51 10.21 1.60 4.52
C HIS A 51 9.70 2.68 3.57
N ASP A 52 8.64 2.40 2.80
CA ASP A 52 8.05 3.31 1.82
C ASP A 52 6.51 3.27 1.88
N PRO A 53 5.89 4.28 2.51
CA PRO A 53 4.43 4.38 2.62
C PRO A 53 3.73 4.50 1.26
N PHE A 54 4.38 5.09 0.25
CA PHE A 54 3.80 5.24 -1.09
C PHE A 54 3.71 3.90 -1.83
N CYS A 55 4.35 2.84 -1.33
CA CYS A 55 4.23 1.51 -1.89
C CYS A 55 2.78 0.98 -1.80
N VAL A 56 1.95 1.51 -0.90
CA VAL A 56 0.52 1.15 -0.79
C VAL A 56 -0.22 1.42 -2.10
N LEU A 57 0.11 2.51 -2.80
CA LEU A 57 -0.47 2.84 -4.11
C LEU A 57 -0.17 1.77 -5.17
N LYS A 58 1.04 1.18 -5.11
CA LYS A 58 1.43 0.06 -5.99
C LYS A 58 0.71 -1.22 -5.59
N LEU A 59 0.51 -1.44 -4.29
CA LEU A 59 -0.18 -2.61 -3.78
C LEU A 59 -1.68 -2.63 -4.11
N ARG A 60 -2.28 -1.47 -4.41
CA ARG A 60 -3.67 -1.38 -4.88
C ARG A 60 -3.94 -2.27 -6.08
N ALA A 61 -3.02 -2.37 -7.04
CA ALA A 61 -3.17 -3.24 -8.20
C ALA A 61 -3.23 -4.73 -7.81
N THR A 62 -2.39 -5.14 -6.86
CA THR A 62 -2.41 -6.50 -6.28
C THR A 62 -3.71 -6.78 -5.55
N PHE A 63 -4.22 -5.86 -4.73
CA PHE A 63 -5.51 -6.04 -4.05
C PHE A 63 -6.66 -6.14 -5.04
N LEU A 64 -6.66 -5.30 -6.09
CA LEU A 64 -7.65 -5.41 -7.18
C LEU A 64 -7.56 -6.76 -7.88
N LYS A 65 -6.34 -7.29 -8.04
CA LYS A 65 -6.15 -8.61 -8.64
C LYS A 65 -6.67 -9.74 -7.76
N LEU A 66 -6.50 -9.66 -6.43
CA LEU A 66 -7.09 -10.61 -5.48
C LEU A 66 -8.62 -10.61 -5.53
N VAL A 67 -9.25 -9.44 -5.70
CA VAL A 67 -10.71 -9.36 -5.92
C VAL A 67 -11.10 -10.10 -7.20
N SER A 68 -10.37 -9.88 -8.30
CA SER A 68 -10.61 -10.56 -9.58
C SER A 68 -10.43 -12.08 -9.49
N ILE A 69 -9.51 -12.56 -8.66
CA ILE A 69 -9.30 -14.00 -8.43
C ILE A 69 -10.53 -14.67 -7.82
N ILE A 70 -11.22 -13.97 -6.90
CA ILE A 70 -12.41 -14.50 -6.21
C ILE A 70 -13.65 -14.49 -7.13
N ASP A 71 -13.70 -13.58 -8.11
CA ASP A 71 -14.84 -13.48 -9.03
C ASP A 71 -14.98 -14.73 -9.94
N ALA A 72 -13.87 -15.29 -10.40
CA ALA A 72 -13.86 -16.47 -11.26
C ALA A 72 -14.54 -17.72 -10.65
N PRO A 73 -14.24 -18.16 -9.41
CA PRO A 73 -14.97 -19.26 -8.78
C PRO A 73 -16.43 -18.90 -8.47
N LEU A 74 -16.74 -17.64 -8.11
CA LEU A 74 -18.13 -17.22 -7.87
C LEU A 74 -18.99 -17.31 -9.14
N VAL A 75 -18.44 -16.92 -10.30
CA VAL A 75 -19.12 -17.08 -11.59
C VAL A 75 -19.41 -18.55 -11.87
N ARG A 76 -18.47 -19.47 -11.58
CA ARG A 76 -18.69 -20.91 -11.76
C ARG A 76 -19.79 -21.46 -10.85
N ILE A 77 -19.82 -21.02 -9.58
CA ILE A 77 -20.88 -21.40 -8.62
C ILE A 77 -22.24 -20.90 -9.09
N ASN A 78 -22.30 -19.66 -9.60
CA ASN A 78 -23.50 -19.09 -10.17
C ASN A 78 -23.99 -19.86 -11.41
N GLN A 79 -23.07 -20.25 -12.30
CA GLN A 79 -23.38 -21.09 -13.47
C GLN A 79 -23.90 -22.49 -13.07
N ALA A 80 -23.46 -23.01 -11.93
CA ALA A 80 -23.97 -24.26 -11.37
C ALA A 80 -25.34 -24.11 -10.68
N ASN A 81 -25.92 -22.91 -10.64
CA ASN A 81 -27.17 -22.59 -9.92
C ASN A 81 -27.17 -23.05 -8.46
N SER A 82 -26.01 -22.99 -7.80
CA SER A 82 -25.91 -23.38 -6.39
C SER A 82 -26.61 -22.34 -5.49
N PRO A 83 -27.39 -22.78 -4.48
CA PRO A 83 -27.98 -21.89 -3.49
C PRO A 83 -26.92 -21.21 -2.60
N ASP A 84 -25.70 -21.76 -2.55
CA ASP A 84 -24.64 -21.31 -1.63
C ASP A 84 -23.90 -20.07 -2.13
N LEU A 85 -24.20 -19.58 -3.34
CA LEU A 85 -23.52 -18.44 -3.96
C LEU A 85 -23.43 -17.22 -3.03
N ALA A 86 -24.53 -16.88 -2.36
CA ALA A 86 -24.59 -15.74 -1.45
C ALA A 86 -23.67 -15.94 -0.24
N SER A 87 -23.69 -17.15 0.36
CA SER A 87 -22.87 -17.48 1.53
C SER A 87 -21.38 -17.47 1.19
N VAL A 88 -21.00 -18.10 0.07
CA VAL A 88 -19.61 -18.20 -0.38
C VAL A 88 -19.05 -16.82 -0.77
N SER A 89 -19.84 -16.02 -1.49
CA SER A 89 -19.47 -14.65 -1.84
C SER A 89 -19.22 -13.78 -0.60
N GLN A 90 -20.11 -13.85 0.38
CA GLN A 90 -19.96 -13.11 1.64
C GLN A 90 -18.71 -13.56 2.42
N HIS A 91 -18.45 -14.86 2.49
CA HIS A 91 -17.28 -15.39 3.19
C HIS A 91 -15.96 -14.89 2.57
N TYR A 92 -15.78 -15.05 1.26
CA TYR A 92 -14.55 -14.62 0.60
C TYR A 92 -14.37 -13.10 0.57
N SER A 93 -15.47 -12.34 0.46
CA SER A 93 -15.41 -10.88 0.58
C SER A 93 -14.94 -10.45 1.97
N ALA A 94 -15.45 -11.09 3.03
CA ALA A 94 -15.02 -10.81 4.40
C ALA A 94 -13.55 -11.18 4.64
N GLU A 95 -13.10 -12.34 4.16
CA GLU A 95 -11.71 -12.78 4.22
C GLU A 95 -10.77 -11.82 3.49
N LEU A 96 -11.14 -11.36 2.29
CA LEU A 96 -10.34 -10.39 1.53
C LEU A 96 -10.21 -9.05 2.28
N VAL A 97 -11.31 -8.54 2.84
CA VAL A 97 -11.27 -7.31 3.64
C VAL A 97 -10.40 -7.49 4.90
N ALA A 98 -10.50 -8.65 5.56
CA ALA A 98 -9.68 -8.97 6.72
C ALA A 98 -8.18 -9.04 6.36
N TYR A 99 -7.86 -9.66 5.22
CA TYR A 99 -6.51 -9.74 4.69
C TYR A 99 -5.93 -8.36 4.38
N VAL A 100 -6.64 -7.53 3.61
CA VAL A 100 -6.19 -6.17 3.28
C VAL A 100 -5.98 -5.35 4.55
N ARG A 101 -6.88 -5.45 5.53
CA ARG A 101 -6.72 -4.79 6.82
C ARG A 101 -5.45 -5.25 7.54
N ARG A 102 -5.17 -6.55 7.58
CA ARG A 102 -3.96 -7.12 8.21
C ARG A 102 -2.67 -6.60 7.57
N VAL A 103 -2.65 -6.45 6.24
CA VAL A 103 -1.50 -5.90 5.51
C VAL A 103 -1.32 -4.41 5.83
N LEU A 104 -2.41 -3.63 5.83
CA LEU A 104 -2.36 -2.18 6.03
C LEU A 104 -2.20 -1.75 7.49
N GLN A 105 -2.48 -2.63 8.45
CA GLN A 105 -2.35 -2.34 9.89
C GLN A 105 -0.93 -1.94 10.32
N VAL A 106 0.08 -2.30 9.53
CA VAL A 106 1.47 -1.86 9.77
C VAL A 106 1.64 -0.34 9.66
N ILE A 107 0.78 0.35 8.92
CA ILE A 107 0.85 1.80 8.72
C ILE A 107 0.58 2.57 10.02
N PRO A 108 -0.59 2.38 10.69
CA PRO A 108 -0.83 3.05 11.96
C PRO A 108 0.18 2.62 13.03
N GLU A 109 0.60 1.35 13.09
CA GLU A 109 1.65 0.88 14.01
C GLU A 109 2.94 1.71 13.89
N ASN A 110 3.42 1.92 12.65
CA ASN A 110 4.61 2.74 12.41
C ASN A 110 4.39 4.21 12.75
N MET A 111 3.22 4.78 12.41
CA MET A 111 2.92 6.18 12.73
C MET A 111 2.94 6.42 14.24
N PHE A 112 2.31 5.55 15.02
CA PHE A 112 2.30 5.67 16.48
C PHE A 112 3.70 5.51 17.08
N SER A 113 4.54 4.62 16.51
CA SER A 113 5.94 4.50 16.95
C SER A 113 6.72 5.79 16.77
N ILE A 114 6.57 6.48 15.64
CA ILE A 114 7.27 7.75 15.37
C ILE A 114 6.68 8.88 16.21
N LEU A 115 5.36 8.91 16.42
CA LEU A 115 4.73 9.87 17.33
C LEU A 115 5.24 9.71 18.76
N ASN A 116 5.45 8.48 19.23
CA ASN A 116 6.03 8.23 20.53
C ASN A 116 7.48 8.75 20.62
N GLU A 117 8.28 8.54 19.57
CA GLU A 117 9.63 9.14 19.45
C GLU A 117 9.59 10.67 19.56
N ILE A 118 8.64 11.33 18.88
CA ILE A 118 8.43 12.78 18.97
C ILE A 118 8.09 13.21 20.41
N VAL A 119 7.18 12.51 21.07
CA VAL A 119 6.79 12.83 22.46
C VAL A 119 7.99 12.71 23.40
N GLN A 120 8.81 11.66 23.26
CA GLN A 120 10.01 11.49 24.08
C GLN A 120 11.03 12.62 23.85
N LEU A 121 11.31 12.97 22.59
CA LEU A 121 12.20 14.09 22.23
C LEU A 121 11.72 15.43 22.83
N GLN A 122 10.41 15.69 22.77
CA GLN A 122 9.82 16.92 23.31
C GLN A 122 9.81 16.98 24.85
N THR A 123 9.68 15.85 25.52
CA THR A 123 9.49 15.81 26.98
C THR A 123 10.79 15.63 27.76
N HIS A 124 11.78 14.93 27.22
CA HIS A 124 12.99 14.54 27.96
C HIS A 124 14.29 15.13 27.39
N GLU A 125 14.36 15.43 26.10
CA GLU A 125 15.61 15.88 25.47
C GLU A 125 15.65 17.38 25.18
N LEU A 126 14.50 17.97 24.79
CA LEU A 126 14.42 19.39 24.47
C LEU A 126 14.24 20.24 25.72
N VAL A 127 15.22 21.11 25.98
CA VAL A 127 15.12 22.10 27.07
C VAL A 127 14.42 23.35 26.56
N GLU A 128 13.43 23.83 27.31
CA GLU A 128 12.72 25.08 27.01
C GLU A 128 13.67 26.28 26.97
N LEU A 129 13.51 27.14 25.97
CA LEU A 129 14.32 28.35 25.82
C LEU A 129 13.94 29.38 26.89
N PRO A 130 14.92 29.96 27.63
CA PRO A 130 14.64 31.04 28.55
C PRO A 130 14.28 32.31 27.76
N GLY A 131 13.48 33.19 28.37
CA GLY A 131 12.99 34.42 27.73
C GLY A 131 14.07 35.43 27.31
N LYS A 132 15.32 35.26 27.77
CA LYS A 132 16.51 36.02 27.34
C LYS A 132 17.71 35.08 27.27
N VAL A 133 18.42 35.09 26.13
CA VAL A 133 19.62 34.26 25.90
C VAL A 133 20.80 35.17 25.54
N ALA A 134 21.94 34.98 26.19
CA ALA A 134 23.16 35.72 25.87
C ALA A 134 23.74 35.26 24.52
N ARG A 135 24.36 36.17 23.77
CA ARG A 135 24.88 35.87 22.41
C ARG A 135 25.93 34.75 22.40
N ALA A 136 26.69 34.59 23.48
CA ALA A 136 27.69 33.54 23.63
C ALA A 136 27.06 32.13 23.83
N GLU A 137 25.88 32.06 24.44
CA GLU A 137 25.19 30.81 24.80
C GLU A 137 24.21 30.34 23.72
N LEU A 138 23.99 31.13 22.67
CA LEU A 138 23.06 30.83 21.57
C LEU A 138 23.31 29.46 20.92
N ARG A 139 24.57 29.02 20.86
CA ARG A 139 24.93 27.74 20.25
C ARG A 139 24.52 26.54 21.11
N GLU A 140 24.61 26.67 22.44
CA GLU A 140 24.19 25.64 23.38
C GLU A 140 22.66 25.55 23.46
N TRP A 141 21.98 26.70 23.56
CA TRP A 141 20.52 26.78 23.54
C TRP A 141 19.89 26.42 22.18
N GLY A 142 20.71 26.38 21.11
CA GLY A 142 20.26 26.02 19.77
C GLY A 142 19.80 24.57 19.64
N GLN A 143 20.35 23.65 20.46
CA GLN A 143 19.98 22.23 20.50
C GLN A 143 19.75 21.62 19.10
N LEU A 144 20.71 21.87 18.20
CA LEU A 144 20.55 21.60 16.76
C LEU A 144 20.26 20.14 16.46
N GLU A 145 20.90 19.22 17.18
CA GLU A 145 20.77 17.78 16.97
C GLU A 145 19.37 17.27 17.39
N PRO A 146 18.89 17.47 18.64
CA PRO A 146 17.51 17.12 19.02
C PRO A 146 16.44 17.75 18.12
N ARG A 147 16.64 19.02 17.71
CA ARG A 147 15.70 19.71 16.80
C ARG A 147 15.70 19.14 15.39
N HIS A 148 16.85 18.73 14.88
CA HIS A 148 16.93 18.05 13.59
C HIS A 148 16.21 16.71 13.64
N GLN A 149 16.40 15.94 14.71
CA GLN A 149 15.72 14.66 14.91
C GLN A 149 14.20 14.85 15.01
N LEU A 150 13.73 15.84 15.78
CA LEU A 150 12.32 16.21 15.85
C LEU A 150 11.75 16.58 14.48
N ALA A 151 12.44 17.42 13.71
CA ALA A 151 12.01 17.84 12.38
C ALA A 151 11.93 16.65 11.42
N ARG A 152 12.91 15.74 11.48
CA ARG A 152 12.93 14.51 10.68
C ARG A 152 11.78 13.58 11.04
N ALA A 153 11.51 13.37 12.33
CA ALA A 153 10.42 12.53 12.80
C ALA A 153 9.05 13.13 12.39
N THR A 154 8.86 14.43 12.58
CA THR A 154 7.64 15.16 12.18
C THR A 154 7.41 15.09 10.67
N HIS A 155 8.46 15.26 9.87
CA HIS A 155 8.39 15.12 8.42
C HIS A 155 7.98 13.70 8.02
N ARG A 156 8.56 12.67 8.63
CA ARG A 156 8.19 11.26 8.36
C ARG A 156 6.71 10.99 8.65
N VAL A 157 6.17 11.51 9.76
CA VAL A 157 4.74 11.41 10.07
C VAL A 157 3.90 12.10 9.01
N SER A 158 4.28 13.30 8.59
CA SER A 158 3.58 14.05 7.52
C SER A 158 3.54 13.29 6.20
N VAL A 159 4.64 12.64 5.82
CA VAL A 159 4.72 11.82 4.60
C VAL A 159 3.86 10.57 4.71
N LEU A 160 3.85 9.92 5.89
CA LEU A 160 3.01 8.75 6.16
C LEU A 160 1.51 9.09 6.07
N THR A 161 1.07 10.19 6.66
CA THR A 161 -0.34 10.62 6.58
C THR A 161 -0.74 11.02 5.16
N GLU A 162 0.13 11.72 4.43
CA GLU A 162 -0.13 12.08 3.03
C GLU A 162 -0.25 10.84 2.14
N GLY A 163 0.59 9.82 2.36
CA GLY A 163 0.55 8.55 1.62
C GLY A 163 -0.70 7.71 1.86
N VAL A 164 -1.41 7.91 2.98
CA VAL A 164 -2.68 7.22 3.29
C VAL A 164 -3.90 7.98 2.75
N LEU A 165 -3.82 9.31 2.67
CA LEU A 165 -4.93 10.17 2.24
C LEU A 165 -5.08 10.27 0.72
N LYS A 166 -4.04 9.93 -0.04
CA LYS A 166 -4.02 9.93 -1.51
C LYS A 166 -4.26 8.54 -2.09
#